data_AF-A0A3D0IAL2-F1
#
_entry.id   AF-A0A3D0IAL2-F1
#
_cell.length_a   1.000
_cell.length_b   1.000
_cell.length_c   1.000
_cell.angle_alpha   90.00
_cell.angle_beta   90.00
_cell.angle_gamma   90.00
#
_symmetry.space_group_name_H-M   'P 1'
#
loop_
_entity.id
_entity.type
_entity.pdbx_description
1 polymer ?
#
loop_
_entity_poly.entity_id
_entity_poly.type
_entity_poly.pdbx_seq_one_letter_code
_entity_poly.pdbx_strand_id
1 'polypeptide(L)' 'MPWTPLRYPPAMEALPEPVREKAIEIANALLEEGMDDGRAIRIAIAKAKEWAARRTLEID' A
#
# COMPACT_ATOMS: atom_id res chain seq x y z
N MET A 1 0.66 -5.00 14.36
CA MET A 1 0.26 -6.23 13.64
C MET A 1 0.41 -5.96 12.16
N PRO A 2 0.85 -6.91 11.33
CA PRO A 2 0.86 -6.72 9.88
C PRO A 2 -0.57 -6.70 9.33
N TRP A 3 -0.82 -5.83 8.35
CA TRP A 3 -2.05 -5.75 7.58
C TRP A 3 -2.15 -6.92 6.61
N THR A 4 -3.37 -7.36 6.30
CA THR A 4 -3.64 -8.43 5.33
C THR A 4 -4.68 -7.99 4.31
N PRO A 5 -4.81 -8.68 3.16
CA PRO A 5 -5.86 -8.40 2.19
C PRO A 5 -7.29 -8.48 2.76
N LEU A 6 -7.49 -9.20 3.87
CA LEU A 6 -8.78 -9.32 4.56
C LEU A 6 -8.92 -8.33 5.73
N ARG A 7 -7.81 -7.78 6.23
CA ARG A 7 -7.78 -6.87 7.38
C ARG A 7 -6.73 -5.79 7.15
N TYR A 8 -7.14 -4.75 6.45
CA TYR A 8 -6.32 -3.58 6.11
C TYR A 8 -6.88 -2.29 6.75
N PRO A 9 -6.10 -1.21 6.79
CA PRO A 9 -6.56 0.07 7.32
C PRO A 9 -7.71 0.65 6.47
N PRO A 10 -8.72 1.30 7.08
CA PRO A 10 -9.82 1.94 6.34
C PRO A 10 -9.35 2.91 5.24
N ALA A 11 -8.19 3.56 5.42
CA ALA A 11 -7.58 4.43 4.42
C ALA A 11 -7.25 3.73 3.08
N MET A 12 -7.18 2.40 3.06
CA MET A 12 -6.91 1.61 1.86
C MET A 12 -8.18 1.06 1.18
N GLU A 13 -9.36 1.21 1.78
CA GLU A 13 -10.62 0.62 1.30
C GLU A 13 -11.00 1.08 -0.11
N ALA A 14 -10.80 2.38 -0.40
CA ALA A 14 -11.10 2.97 -1.70
C ALA A 14 -10.07 2.66 -2.81
N LEU A 15 -9.00 1.93 -2.51
CA LEU A 15 -8.00 1.58 -3.51
C LEU A 15 -8.47 0.39 -4.37
N PRO A 16 -8.15 0.37 -5.69
CA PRO A 16 -8.29 -0.84 -6.49
C PRO A 16 -7.50 -1.99 -5.87
N GLU A 17 -7.99 -3.22 -6.00
CA GLU A 17 -7.42 -4.40 -5.33
C GLU A 17 -5.91 -4.58 -5.54
N PRO A 18 -5.35 -4.53 -6.77
CA PRO A 18 -3.91 -4.66 -6.97
C PRO A 18 -3.09 -3.54 -6.29
N VAL A 19 -3.66 -2.33 -6.21
CA VAL A 19 -3.02 -1.18 -5.57
C VAL A 19 -3.08 -1.34 -4.05
N ARG A 20 -4.19 -1.85 -3.52
CA ARG A 20 -4.36 -2.13 -2.09
C ARG A 20 -3.40 -3.22 -1.63
N GLU A 21 -3.26 -4.30 -2.38
CA GLU A 21 -2.30 -5.37 -2.07
C GLU A 21 -0.87 -4.83 -2.01
N LYS A 22 -0.48 -4.02 -3.01
CA LYS A 22 0.85 -3.40 -3.01
C LYS A 22 1.04 -2.42 -1.85
N ALA A 23 0.00 -1.67 -1.47
CA ALA A 23 0.05 -0.80 -0.31
C ALA A 23 0.19 -1.60 1.00
N ILE A 24 -0.46 -2.76 1.13
CA ILE A 24 -0.32 -3.64 2.29
C ILE A 24 1.11 -4.15 2.41
N GLU A 25 1.70 -4.64 1.31
CA GLU A 25 3.09 -5.11 1.26
C GLU A 25 4.06 -4.02 1.75
N ILE A 26 3.95 -2.82 1.20
CA ILE A 26 4.85 -1.70 1.54
C ILE A 26 4.62 -1.22 2.97
N ALA A 27 3.37 -1.13 3.43
CA ALA A 27 3.07 -0.72 4.79
C ALA A 27 3.67 -1.69 5.81
N ASN A 28 3.53 -2.99 5.59
CA ASN A 28 4.08 -4.01 6.48
C ASN A 28 5.60 -3.93 6.56
N ALA A 29 6.31 -3.76 5.44
CA ALA A 29 7.76 -3.59 5.44
C ALA A 29 8.20 -2.36 6.26
N LEU A 30 7.50 -1.23 6.12
CA LEU A 30 7.80 -0.02 6.89
C LEU A 30 7.53 -0.20 8.40
N LEU A 31 6.48 -0.94 8.76
CA LEU A 31 6.17 -1.26 10.15
C LEU A 31 7.23 -2.18 10.77
N GLU A 32 7.74 -3.15 10.01
CA GLU A 32 8.84 -4.03 10.43
C GLU A 32 10.14 -3.23 10.70
N GLU A 33 10.36 -2.13 9.97
CA GLU A 33 11.44 -1.17 10.21
C GLU A 33 11.18 -0.24 11.41
N GLY A 34 10.05 -0.39 12.11
CA GLY A 34 9.69 0.42 13.28
C GLY A 34 9.09 1.79 12.93
N MET A 35 8.61 1.99 11.70
CA MET A 35 7.89 3.20 11.33
C MET A 35 6.53 3.26 12.01
N ASP A 36 6.12 4.47 12.41
CA ASP A 36 4.77 4.75 12.89
C ASP A 36 3.69 4.32 11.87
N ASP A 37 2.63 3.66 12.35
CA ASP A 37 1.52 3.14 11.54
C ASP A 37 0.92 4.19 10.60
N GLY A 38 0.59 5.38 11.11
CA GLY A 38 -0.02 6.43 10.31
C GLY A 38 0.90 6.92 9.20
N ARG A 39 2.21 7.01 9.49
CA ARG A 39 3.23 7.37 8.50
C ARG A 39 3.44 6.25 7.46
N ALA A 40 3.55 5.00 7.90
CA ALA A 40 3.72 3.84 7.05
C ALA A 40 2.57 3.71 6.05
N ILE A 41 1.32 3.86 6.52
CA ILE A 41 0.12 3.78 5.68
C ILE A 41 0.13 4.85 4.57
N ARG A 42 0.42 6.12 4.91
CA ARG A 42 0.43 7.19 3.91
C ARG A 42 1.50 6.98 2.84
N ILE A 43 2.71 6.59 3.24
CA ILE A 43 3.81 6.34 2.31
C ILE A 43 3.49 5.14 1.41
N ALA A 44 2.93 4.07 1.98
CA ALA A 44 2.59 2.88 1.24
C ALA A 44 1.52 3.15 0.16
N ILE A 45 0.47 3.92 0.49
CA ILE A 45 -0.58 4.30 -0.47
C ILE A 45 0.02 5.12 -1.63
N ALA A 46 0.90 6.09 -1.34
CA ALA A 46 1.55 6.89 -2.37
C ALA A 46 2.40 6.02 -3.31
N LYS A 47 3.27 5.17 -2.75
CA LYS A 47 4.14 4.28 -3.52
C LYS A 47 3.37 3.25 -4.34
N ALA A 48 2.27 2.71 -3.80
CA ALA A 48 1.42 1.76 -4.51
C ALA A 48 0.72 2.41 -5.72
N LYS A 49 0.27 3.66 -5.59
CA LYS A 49 -0.31 4.41 -6.72
C LYS A 49 0.73 4.69 -7.81
N GLU A 50 1.94 5.10 -7.43
CA GLU A 50 3.06 5.31 -8.37
C GLU A 50 3.46 4.01 -9.09
N TRP A 51 3.45 2.88 -8.38
CA TRP A 51 3.68 1.56 -8.97
C TRP A 51 2.61 1.20 -9.99
N ALA A 52 1.33 1.44 -9.67
CA ALA A 52 0.22 1.15 -10.57
C ALA A 52 0.26 2.02 -11.83
N ALA A 53 0.51 3.32 -11.67
CA ALA A 53 0.61 4.27 -12.79
C ALA A 53 1.73 3.88 -13.77
N ARG A 54 2.90 3.46 -13.26
CA ARG A 54 3.99 2.98 -14.12
C ARG A 54 3.62 1.74 -14.92
N ARG A 55 2.91 0.79 -14.31
CA ARG A 55 2.44 -0.42 -15.01
C ARG A 55 1.40 -0.13 -16.09
N THR A 56 0.55 0.87 -15.89
CA THR A 56 -0.38 1.31 -16.95
C THR A 56 0.39 1.88 -18.14
N LEU A 57 1.43 2.68 -17.90
CA LEU A 57 2.28 3.26 -18.95
C LEU A 57 3.16 2.24 -19.69
N GLU A 58 3.40 1.05 -19.13
CA GLU A 58 4.18 -0.02 -19.77
C GLU A 58 3.32 -0.92 -20.69
N ILE A 59 1.99 -0.79 -20.65
CA ILE A 59 1.04 -1.61 -21.42
C ILE A 59 0.50 -0.85 -22.65
N ASP A 60 0.74 0.47 -22.73
CA ASP A 60 0.42 1.35 -23.87
C ASP A 60 1.57 1.45 -24.89
#